data_AF-A0A7J4VFR0-F1
#
_entry.id   AF-A0A7J4VFR0-F1
#
_cell.length_a   1.000
_cell.length_b   1.000
_cell.length_c   1.000
_cell.angle_alpha   90.00
_cell.angle_beta   90.00
_cell.angle_gamma   90.00
#
_symmetry.space_group_name_H-M   'P 1'
#
loop_
_entity.id
_entity.type
_entity.pdbx_description
1 polymer ?
#
loop_
_entity_poly.entity_id
_entity_poly.type
_entity_poly.pdbx_seq_one_letter_code
_entity_poly.pdbx_strand_id
1 'polypeptide(L)'
;MLLGIIFFVASLFGRDAVINAPPALNMEIAASAAADTAGTVASELSSMVKLKLLTSKQARKLAEILSPVEVDYIDPKGIRKKGVLIVHKNVAETVRKIFREMADSGFVIEKIEPMSKYDWSDEKSMNANNTSA
;
A
#
# COMPACT_ATOMS: atom_id res chain seq x y z
N MET A 1 16.98 -0.74 70.68
CA MET A 1 16.96 -1.14 69.26
C MET A 1 18.21 -0.52 68.62
N LEU A 2 19.41 -1.01 68.91
CA LEU A 2 20.11 -2.23 68.46
C LEU A 2 20.58 -2.18 66.98
N LEU A 3 21.92 -2.08 66.84
CA LEU A 3 22.84 -2.53 65.78
C LEU A 3 22.65 -1.97 64.35
N GLY A 4 23.67 -1.55 63.62
CA GLY A 4 25.09 -1.92 63.67
C GLY A 4 25.48 -2.68 62.39
N ILE A 5 26.12 -1.97 61.46
CA ILE A 5 27.32 -2.35 60.70
C ILE A 5 27.36 -3.75 59.99
N ILE A 6 27.81 -3.72 58.71
CA ILE A 6 28.68 -4.71 58.02
C ILE A 6 28.07 -5.74 57.00
N PHE A 7 28.77 -5.80 55.84
CA PHE A 7 29.06 -6.91 54.90
C PHE A 7 28.06 -7.38 53.81
N PHE A 8 28.52 -7.21 52.56
CA PHE A 8 28.90 -8.30 51.62
C PHE A 8 27.96 -8.68 50.46
N VAL A 9 28.61 -8.73 49.29
CA VAL A 9 28.38 -9.58 48.12
C VAL A 9 27.42 -9.13 47.03
N ALA A 10 28.05 -8.69 45.94
CA ALA A 10 27.58 -8.85 44.58
C ALA A 10 27.23 -10.32 44.30
N SER A 11 25.99 -10.57 43.87
CA SER A 11 25.68 -11.74 43.06
C SER A 11 24.93 -11.27 41.83
N LEU A 12 25.58 -11.50 40.69
CA LEU A 12 25.06 -11.35 39.33
C LEU A 12 23.75 -12.13 39.20
N PHE A 13 22.76 -11.58 38.48
CA PHE A 13 22.14 -12.26 37.34
C PHE A 13 21.15 -11.30 36.66
N GLY A 14 21.44 -10.95 35.40
CA GLY A 14 20.40 -10.87 34.37
C GLY A 14 19.79 -9.51 34.03
N ARG A 15 20.47 -8.79 33.12
CA ARG A 15 19.93 -8.20 31.87
C ARG A 15 18.82 -7.16 31.96
N ASP A 16 19.26 -5.91 31.81
CA ASP A 16 18.76 -4.90 30.85
C ASP A 16 17.24 -4.70 30.72
N ALA A 17 16.71 -3.82 31.55
CA ALA A 17 15.47 -3.10 31.24
C ALA A 17 15.72 -1.59 31.39
N VAL A 18 16.56 -1.04 30.50
CA VAL A 18 16.52 0.40 30.21
C VAL A 18 15.19 0.67 29.52
N ILE A 19 14.31 1.37 30.24
CA ILE A 19 13.05 1.90 29.73
C ILE A 19 13.38 2.97 28.70
N ASN A 20 13.51 2.56 27.43
CA ASN A 20 13.42 3.48 26.31
C ASN A 20 11.93 3.77 26.09
N ALA A 21 11.50 4.95 26.54
CA ALA A 21 10.28 5.56 26.05
C ALA A 21 10.33 5.58 24.50
N PRO A 22 9.23 5.25 23.80
CA PRO A 22 9.23 5.30 22.35
C PRO A 22 9.56 6.73 21.90
N PRO A 23 10.56 6.92 21.02
CA PRO A 23 10.80 8.24 20.45
C PRO A 23 9.55 8.67 19.69
N ALA A 24 9.11 9.91 19.93
CA ALA A 24 8.01 10.53 19.21
C ALA A 24 8.17 10.24 17.71
N LEU A 25 7.13 9.65 17.12
CA LEU A 25 7.09 9.35 15.70
C LEU A 25 7.16 10.69 14.96
N ASN A 26 8.35 11.02 14.46
CA ASN A 26 8.57 12.18 13.63
C ASN A 26 7.60 12.07 12.45
N MET A 27 6.61 12.96 12.43
CA MET A 27 5.72 13.17 11.30
C MET A 27 6.53 13.86 10.20
N GLU A 28 7.46 13.12 9.62
CA GLU A 28 8.18 13.56 8.44
C GLU A 28 7.24 13.35 7.27
N ILE A 29 6.73 14.47 6.79
CA ILE A 29 5.83 14.62 5.66
C ILE A 29 6.47 13.92 4.45
N ALA A 30 6.05 12.68 4.19
CA ALA A 30 6.26 12.04 2.91
C ALA A 30 5.31 12.67 1.88
N ALA A 31 5.57 13.93 1.56
CA ALA A 31 5.20 14.52 0.28
C ALA A 31 6.05 13.83 -0.78
N SER A 32 5.60 12.67 -1.26
CA SER A 32 6.24 11.94 -2.35
C SER A 32 5.17 11.49 -3.33
N ALA A 33 5.16 12.20 -4.46
CA ALA A 33 4.48 11.90 -5.70
C ALA A 33 2.95 11.68 -5.59
N ALA A 34 2.20 12.78 -5.65
CA ALA A 34 0.96 12.80 -6.42
C ALA A 34 1.33 12.51 -7.89
N ALA A 35 1.65 11.25 -8.19
CA ALA A 35 1.95 10.79 -9.53
C ALA A 35 0.63 10.85 -10.30
N ASP A 36 0.68 11.61 -11.39
CA ASP A 36 -0.36 11.84 -12.38
C ASP A 36 -1.36 10.68 -12.54
N THR A 37 -2.39 10.69 -11.70
CA THR A 37 -3.38 9.62 -11.66
C THR A 37 -4.19 9.67 -12.96
N ALA A 38 -4.42 10.87 -13.52
CA ALA A 38 -5.15 11.09 -14.77
C ALA A 38 -4.44 10.48 -15.99
N GLY A 39 -3.11 10.54 -16.06
CA GLY A 39 -2.32 9.88 -17.11
C GLY A 39 -2.41 8.35 -17.11
N THR A 40 -2.79 7.74 -15.98
CA THR A 40 -2.76 6.28 -15.79
C THR A 40 -3.79 5.54 -16.65
N VAL A 41 -5.04 6.03 -16.75
CA VAL A 41 -6.05 5.37 -17.60
C VAL A 41 -5.66 5.44 -19.07
N ALA A 42 -5.15 6.59 -19.51
CA ALA A 42 -4.74 6.78 -20.90
C ALA A 42 -3.53 5.88 -21.25
N SER A 43 -2.56 5.73 -20.34
CA SER A 43 -1.40 4.86 -20.55
C SER A 43 -1.79 3.39 -20.60
N GLU A 44 -2.65 2.93 -19.68
CA GLU A 44 -3.13 1.54 -19.67
C GLU A 44 -3.90 1.22 -20.96
N LEU A 45 -4.90 2.03 -21.32
CA LEU A 45 -5.69 1.80 -22.54
C LEU A 45 -4.84 1.87 -23.81
N SER A 46 -3.84 2.75 -23.86
CA SER A 46 -2.91 2.83 -25.00
C SER A 46 -2.07 1.55 -25.12
N SER A 47 -1.65 0.96 -24.00
CA SER A 47 -0.91 -0.30 -23.99
C SER A 47 -1.78 -1.48 -24.48
N MET A 48 -3.06 -1.52 -24.12
CA MET A 48 -4.02 -2.52 -24.63
C MET A 48 -4.20 -2.40 -26.15
N VAL A 49 -4.28 -1.17 -26.68
CA VAL A 49 -4.37 -0.93 -28.13
C VAL A 49 -3.10 -1.40 -28.84
N LYS A 50 -1.90 -1.12 -28.29
CA LYS A 50 -0.62 -1.58 -28.84
C LYS A 50 -0.54 -3.10 -28.92
N LEU A 51 -1.07 -3.79 -27.91
CA LEU A 51 -1.15 -5.25 -27.86
C LEU A 51 -2.32 -5.84 -28.65
N LYS A 52 -3.12 -5.00 -29.33
CA LYS A 52 -4.30 -5.41 -30.12
C LYS A 52 -5.38 -6.13 -29.29
N LEU A 53 -5.40 -5.90 -27.97
CA LEU A 53 -6.44 -6.41 -27.07
C LEU A 53 -7.76 -5.62 -27.24
N LEU A 54 -7.65 -4.34 -27.61
CA LEU A 54 -8.77 -3.45 -27.88
C LEU A 54 -8.49 -2.56 -29.09
N THR A 55 -9.57 -2.09 -29.72
CA THR A 55 -9.48 -1.03 -30.74
C THR A 55 -9.37 0.35 -30.10
N SER A 56 -8.81 1.32 -30.83
CA SER A 56 -8.77 2.73 -30.41
C SER A 56 -10.16 3.31 -30.13
N LYS A 57 -11.19 2.85 -30.87
CA LYS A 57 -12.58 3.24 -30.64
C LYS A 57 -13.11 2.71 -29.30
N GLN A 58 -12.81 1.47 -28.94
CA GLN A 58 -13.18 0.91 -27.63
C GLN A 58 -12.44 1.62 -26.50
N ALA A 59 -11.14 1.87 -26.65
CA ALA A 59 -10.34 2.60 -25.67
C ALA A 59 -10.94 3.98 -25.36
N ARG A 60 -11.35 4.75 -26.38
CA ARG A 60 -12.01 6.05 -26.17
C ARG A 60 -13.29 5.95 -25.33
N LYS A 61 -14.14 4.96 -25.62
CA LYS A 61 -15.37 4.73 -24.85
C LYS A 61 -15.08 4.36 -23.39
N LEU A 62 -14.06 3.54 -23.16
CA LEU A 62 -13.66 3.16 -21.80
C LEU A 62 -13.08 4.35 -21.02
N ALA A 63 -12.30 5.20 -21.68
CA ALA A 63 -11.75 6.41 -21.06
C ALA A 63 -12.83 7.39 -20.54
N GLU A 64 -14.05 7.35 -21.07
CA GLU A 64 -15.17 8.19 -20.61
C GLU A 64 -15.85 7.66 -19.32
N ILE A 65 -15.64 6.39 -18.98
CA ILE A 65 -16.34 5.72 -17.86
C ILE A 65 -15.39 5.21 -16.78
N LEU A 66 -14.10 5.04 -17.09
CA LEU A 66 -13.09 4.59 -16.14
C LEU A 66 -12.44 5.77 -15.42
N SER A 67 -12.13 5.56 -14.14
CA SER A 67 -11.39 6.50 -13.30
C SER A 67 -10.26 5.74 -12.62
N PRO A 68 -9.05 6.31 -12.58
CA PRO A 68 -7.99 5.81 -11.74
C PRO A 68 -8.27 6.22 -10.29
N VAL A 69 -8.05 5.31 -9.35
CA VAL A 69 -8.29 5.50 -7.92
C VAL A 69 -7.04 5.10 -7.18
N GLU A 70 -6.39 6.10 -6.60
CA GLU A 70 -5.36 5.85 -5.61
C GLU A 70 -6.00 5.31 -4.31
N VAL A 71 -5.49 4.19 -3.84
CA VAL A 71 -5.94 3.50 -2.63
C VAL A 71 -4.79 3.29 -1.67
N ASP A 72 -5.05 3.39 -0.37
CA ASP A 72 -4.09 3.04 0.67
C ASP A 72 -4.20 1.55 1.00
N TYR A 73 -3.08 0.90 1.32
CA TYR A 73 -3.05 -0.48 1.80
C TYR A 73 -1.89 -0.70 2.76
N ILE A 74 -1.91 -1.81 3.51
CA ILE A 74 -0.79 -2.23 4.37
C ILE A 74 -0.02 -3.34 3.67
N ASP A 75 1.29 -3.18 3.50
CA ASP A 75 2.16 -4.20 2.91
C ASP A 75 2.50 -5.31 3.94
N PRO A 76 3.13 -6.42 3.51
CA PRO A 76 3.50 -7.52 4.42
C PRO A 76 4.49 -7.12 5.54
N LYS A 77 5.10 -5.94 5.45
CA LYS A 77 5.98 -5.39 6.50
C LYS A 77 5.22 -4.49 7.48
N GLY A 78 3.90 -4.37 7.34
CA GLY A 78 3.05 -3.52 8.16
C GLY A 78 3.12 -2.04 7.77
N ILE A 79 3.70 -1.70 6.61
CA ILE A 79 3.88 -0.31 6.18
C ILE A 79 2.71 0.11 5.32
N ARG A 80 2.15 1.30 5.59
CA ARG A 80 1.12 1.89 4.72
C ARG A 80 1.73 2.32 3.39
N LYS A 81 1.15 1.83 2.30
CA LYS A 81 1.52 2.08 0.92
C LYS A 81 0.33 2.62 0.14
N LYS A 82 0.61 3.14 -1.05
CA LYS A 82 -0.37 3.60 -2.04
C LYS A 82 -0.29 2.73 -3.27
N GLY A 83 -1.44 2.41 -3.84
CA GLY A 83 -1.60 1.69 -5.09
C GLY A 83 -2.65 2.36 -5.98
N VAL A 84 -2.72 1.96 -7.24
CA VAL A 84 -3.69 2.51 -8.19
C VAL A 84 -4.54 1.39 -8.76
N LEU A 85 -5.86 1.54 -8.66
CA LEU A 85 -6.86 0.71 -9.32
C LEU A 85 -7.55 1.52 -10.42
N ILE A 86 -7.93 0.88 -11.52
CA ILE A 86 -8.77 1.51 -12.54
C ILE A 86 -10.16 0.91 -12.41
N VAL A 87 -11.13 1.74 -12.08
CA VAL A 87 -12.50 1.28 -11.82
C VAL A 87 -13.49 2.15 -12.56
N HIS A 88 -14.75 1.73 -12.61
CA HIS A 88 -15.81 2.58 -13.12
C HIS A 88 -15.96 3.84 -12.23
N LYS A 89 -16.09 5.03 -12.84
CA LYS A 89 -16.12 6.32 -12.13
C LYS A 89 -17.20 6.40 -11.04
N ASN A 90 -18.34 5.74 -11.23
CA ASN A 90 -19.43 5.73 -10.26
C ASN A 90 -19.11 4.95 -8.97
N VAL A 91 -18.11 4.06 -8.98
CA VAL A 91 -17.71 3.29 -7.79
C VAL A 91 -16.38 3.78 -7.20
N ALA A 92 -15.75 4.77 -7.80
CA ALA A 92 -14.41 5.23 -7.44
C ALA A 92 -14.27 5.60 -5.95
N GLU A 93 -15.23 6.36 -5.42
CA GLU A 93 -15.19 6.79 -4.02
C GLU A 93 -15.51 5.64 -3.06
N THR A 94 -16.42 4.73 -3.44
CA THR A 94 -16.73 3.53 -2.65
C THR A 94 -15.50 2.63 -2.54
N VAL A 95 -14.79 2.41 -3.65
CA VAL A 95 -13.55 1.62 -3.68
C VAL A 95 -12.49 2.26 -2.79
N ARG A 96 -12.27 3.59 -2.92
CA ARG A 96 -11.35 4.33 -2.05
C ARG A 96 -11.67 4.13 -0.57
N LYS A 97 -12.95 4.22 -0.21
CA LYS A 97 -13.41 4.02 1.18
C LYS A 97 -13.13 2.60 1.68
N ILE A 98 -13.45 1.58 0.89
CA ILE A 98 -13.23 0.17 1.26
C ILE A 98 -11.74 -0.09 1.52
N PHE A 99 -10.86 0.34 0.63
CA PHE A 99 -9.42 0.12 0.81
C PHE A 99 -8.87 0.88 2.01
N ARG A 100 -9.35 2.09 2.28
CA ARG A 100 -9.00 2.81 3.50
C ARG A 100 -9.44 2.03 4.75
N GLU A 101 -10.68 1.55 4.80
CA GLU A 101 -11.19 0.74 5.93
C GLU A 101 -10.38 -0.56 6.12
N MET A 102 -10.01 -1.23 5.04
CA MET A 102 -9.14 -2.41 5.08
C MET A 102 -7.74 -2.08 5.59
N ALA A 103 -7.14 -0.98 5.13
CA ALA A 103 -5.83 -0.55 5.60
C ALA A 103 -5.86 -0.16 7.09
N ASP A 104 -6.93 0.52 7.52
CA ASP A 104 -7.14 0.92 8.91
C ASP A 104 -7.40 -0.29 9.83
N SER A 105 -7.98 -1.37 9.30
CA SER A 105 -8.13 -2.64 10.02
C SER A 105 -6.86 -3.49 10.06
N GLY A 106 -5.78 -3.06 9.40
CA GLY A 106 -4.54 -3.82 9.30
C GLY A 106 -4.61 -5.00 8.32
N PHE A 107 -5.58 -5.02 7.40
CA PHE A 107 -5.63 -6.05 6.36
C PHE A 107 -4.44 -5.89 5.41
N VAL A 108 -3.65 -6.96 5.29
CA VAL A 108 -2.42 -6.96 4.50
C VAL A 108 -2.71 -7.26 3.04
N ILE A 109 -2.20 -6.42 2.14
CA ILE A 109 -2.22 -6.61 0.69
C ILE A 109 -0.78 -6.58 0.19
N GLU A 110 -0.39 -7.54 -0.64
CA GLU A 110 1.01 -7.64 -1.08
C GLU A 110 1.39 -6.50 -2.03
N LYS A 111 0.58 -6.29 -3.07
CA LYS A 111 0.78 -5.22 -4.06
C LYS A 111 -0.52 -4.85 -4.75
N ILE A 112 -0.59 -3.59 -5.18
CA ILE A 112 -1.68 -3.02 -5.97
C ILE A 112 -1.04 -2.21 -7.10
N GLU A 113 -0.97 -2.81 -8.28
CA GLU A 113 -0.30 -2.24 -9.44
C GLU A 113 -1.13 -2.39 -10.73
N PRO A 114 -1.04 -1.43 -11.66
CA PRO A 114 -1.71 -1.52 -12.95
C PRO A 114 -1.29 -2.75 -13.77
N MET A 115 -2.22 -3.27 -14.56
CA MET A 115 -2.07 -4.53 -15.28
C MET A 115 -1.05 -4.47 -16.41
N SER A 116 -0.76 -3.28 -16.95
CA SER A 116 0.32 -3.09 -17.94
C SER A 116 1.69 -3.54 -17.44
N LYS A 117 1.97 -3.51 -16.12
CA LYS A 117 3.21 -4.04 -15.54
C LYS A 117 3.38 -5.54 -15.75
N TYR A 118 2.28 -6.24 -16.03
CA TYR A 118 2.21 -7.69 -16.21
C TYR A 118 1.89 -8.08 -17.65
N ASP A 119 2.11 -7.18 -18.63
CA ASP A 119 1.81 -7.38 -20.04
C ASP A 119 0.35 -7.80 -20.31
N TRP A 120 -0.59 -7.40 -19.45
CA TRP A 120 -1.99 -7.86 -19.51
C TRP A 120 -2.17 -9.38 -19.41
N SER A 121 -1.24 -10.07 -18.74
CA SER A 121 -1.33 -11.49 -18.44
C SER A 121 -1.86 -11.72 -17.03
N ASP A 122 -3.08 -12.23 -16.93
CA ASP A 122 -3.73 -12.57 -15.65
C ASP A 122 -2.86 -13.52 -14.82
N GLU A 123 -2.26 -14.52 -15.46
CA GLU A 123 -1.35 -15.47 -14.81
C GLU A 123 -0.14 -14.78 -14.16
N LYS A 124 0.51 -13.83 -14.84
CA LYS A 124 1.64 -13.09 -14.27
C LYS A 124 1.22 -12.25 -13.05
N SER A 125 0.06 -11.61 -13.11
CA SER A 125 -0.48 -10.82 -11.99
C SER A 125 -0.86 -11.69 -10.79
N MET A 126 -1.53 -12.83 -11.04
CA MET A 126 -1.92 -13.78 -10.00
C MET A 126 -0.72 -14.45 -9.34
N ASN A 127 0.27 -14.87 -10.13
CA ASN A 127 1.53 -15.44 -9.61
C ASN A 127 2.33 -14.42 -8.80
N ALA A 128 2.17 -13.14 -9.13
CA ALA A 128 2.71 -12.05 -8.34
C ALA A 128 1.79 -11.65 -7.18
N ASN A 129 0.65 -12.30 -6.90
CA ASN A 129 -0.27 -11.90 -5.82
C ASN A 129 -0.66 -10.39 -5.88
N ASN A 130 -0.83 -9.87 -7.10
CA ASN A 130 -1.25 -8.49 -7.33
C ASN A 130 -2.77 -8.36 -7.24
N THR A 131 -3.22 -7.32 -6.54
CA THR A 131 -4.61 -6.89 -6.56
C THR A 131 -4.81 -5.89 -7.70
N SER A 132 -5.68 -6.23 -8.65
CA SER A 132 -6.02 -5.40 -9.80
C SER A 132 -7.55 -5.27 -9.95
N ALA A 133 -7.99 -4.29 -10.76
CA ALA A 133 -9.38 -4.03 -11.12
C ALA A 133 -9.47 -3.41 -12.53
#